data_AF-A0A417YJ54-F1
#
_entry.id   AF-A0A417YJ54-F1
#
_cell.length_a   1.000
_cell.length_b   1.000
_cell.length_c   1.000
_cell.angle_alpha   90.00
_cell.angle_beta   90.00
_cell.angle_gamma   90.00
#
_symmetry.space_group_name_H-M   'P 1'
#
loop_
_entity.id
_entity.type
_entity.pdbx_description
1 polymer ?
#
loop_
_entity_poly.entity_id
_entity_poly.type
_entity_poly.pdbx_seq_one_letter_code
_entity_poly.pdbx_strand_id
1 'polypeptide(L)'
;MRTSFSKGLGILTLSLLVLVGCQEAEPQEGVAEGHMDTSSSALHDHNSSNDHQVAEDVDVQGVADHYHTGDIVKLTAVFEEESESDHWHWYIRDNQDAEWNLITEQKGSSFKGEANRNGQQIKAVLYNDEHEAYVQSVPIEIVIDDHDSHSHHPHDEQIYNGYFEDSQVKDRELSDWEGDWQSVYPYLKDGTLDEVFTYKSEHNGDRTAEEYKQYYAQGYETDVDRIIIEEDTVTFLKSDKELTGEYAYDGYEILTYEAGNRGVRYIFKLAEDSDELPQFIQFSDHNIYPTDAGHYHLYWGNDREALLDEVENWPTYYPKDMDGASIVHEMIAH
;
A
#
# COMPACT_ATOMS: atom_id res chain seq x y z
N MET A 1 -4.20 56.59 27.63
CA MET A 1 -3.27 56.90 26.54
C MET A 1 -3.97 56.49 25.25
N ARG A 2 -4.27 57.46 24.37
CA ARG A 2 -5.00 57.28 23.11
C ARG A 2 -4.01 57.04 21.98
N THR A 3 -4.32 56.15 21.05
CA THR A 3 -4.01 56.20 19.60
C THR A 3 -4.51 54.90 18.94
N SER A 4 -4.87 54.79 17.67
CA SER A 4 -5.58 55.62 16.69
C SER A 4 -5.82 54.67 15.49
N PHE A 5 -7.03 54.63 14.95
CA PHE A 5 -7.34 54.02 13.65
C PHE A 5 -7.06 55.02 12.52
N SER A 6 -6.56 54.58 11.36
CA SER A 6 -6.75 55.29 10.09
C SER A 6 -6.65 54.36 8.88
N LYS A 7 -7.68 54.46 8.02
CA LYS A 7 -7.81 53.89 6.67
C LYS A 7 -6.99 54.70 5.65
N GLY A 8 -6.63 54.07 4.53
CA GLY A 8 -6.18 54.74 3.30
C GLY A 8 -6.52 53.91 2.07
N LEU A 9 -7.20 54.54 1.10
CA LEU A 9 -7.81 54.01 -0.12
C LEU A 9 -7.22 54.76 -1.33
N GLY A 10 -7.07 54.09 -2.48
CA GLY A 10 -6.84 54.69 -3.82
C GLY A 10 -6.26 53.63 -4.77
N ILE A 11 -6.99 52.99 -5.71
CA ILE A 11 -7.68 53.46 -6.94
C ILE A 11 -6.72 54.08 -7.97
N LEU A 12 -6.52 53.45 -9.15
CA LEU A 12 -7.11 53.84 -10.47
C LEU A 12 -6.37 53.20 -11.68
N THR A 13 -7.11 52.36 -12.44
CA THR A 13 -7.21 52.17 -13.92
C THR A 13 -6.01 52.13 -14.88
N LEU A 14 -6.07 51.28 -15.92
CA LEU A 14 -6.60 51.60 -17.28
C LEU A 14 -6.09 50.54 -18.30
N SER A 15 -6.92 49.57 -18.68
CA SER A 15 -7.55 49.39 -20.02
C SER A 15 -6.62 49.28 -21.23
N LEU A 16 -6.74 48.19 -22.00
CA LEU A 16 -7.10 48.25 -23.42
C LEU A 16 -7.56 46.89 -23.97
N LEU A 17 -8.80 46.88 -24.48
CA LEU A 17 -9.35 45.87 -25.39
C LEU A 17 -8.73 46.01 -26.79
N VAL A 18 -8.56 44.89 -27.50
CA VAL A 18 -8.91 44.80 -28.93
C VAL A 18 -9.60 43.45 -29.18
N LEU A 19 -10.83 43.55 -29.70
CA LEU A 19 -11.67 42.49 -30.26
C LEU A 19 -11.40 42.34 -31.78
N VAL A 20 -12.00 41.30 -32.38
CA VAL A 20 -12.26 41.05 -33.82
C VAL A 20 -11.17 40.19 -34.49
N GLY A 21 -11.47 39.13 -35.25
CA GLY A 21 -12.74 38.60 -35.76
C GLY A 21 -12.53 37.31 -36.57
N CYS A 22 -13.66 36.73 -36.99
CA CYS A 22 -13.85 35.44 -37.68
C CYS A 22 -13.22 35.37 -39.08
N GLN A 23 -12.84 34.17 -39.56
CA GLN A 23 -13.37 33.54 -40.79
C GLN A 23 -12.73 32.18 -41.12
N GLU A 24 -13.58 31.19 -41.41
CA GLU A 24 -13.27 30.00 -42.21
C GLU A 24 -13.18 30.36 -43.71
N ALA A 25 -12.31 29.67 -44.45
CA ALA A 25 -12.46 29.38 -45.88
C ALA A 25 -11.49 28.26 -46.32
N GLU A 26 -12.05 27.15 -46.81
CA GLU A 26 -11.45 26.30 -47.86
C GLU A 26 -12.12 26.65 -49.22
N PRO A 27 -11.77 26.06 -50.39
CA PRO A 27 -10.53 25.37 -50.84
C PRO A 27 -10.01 25.97 -52.19
N GLN A 28 -8.86 25.53 -52.71
CA GLN A 28 -8.72 25.20 -54.14
C GLN A 28 -7.41 24.49 -54.53
N GLU A 29 -7.57 23.57 -55.48
CA GLU A 29 -6.62 22.64 -56.08
C GLU A 29 -5.50 23.28 -56.92
N GLY A 30 -4.36 22.58 -56.98
CA GLY A 30 -3.29 22.76 -57.98
C GLY A 30 -2.41 21.51 -58.03
N VAL A 31 -2.43 20.80 -59.15
CA VAL A 31 -1.79 19.49 -59.41
C VAL A 31 -0.41 19.66 -60.07
N ALA A 32 0.44 18.61 -59.92
CA ALA A 32 1.61 18.19 -60.72
C ALA A 32 2.96 18.85 -60.37
N GLU A 33 4.12 18.19 -60.18
CA GLU A 33 4.62 16.80 -60.24
C GLU A 33 5.81 16.71 -59.22
N GLY A 34 6.04 15.63 -58.48
CA GLY A 34 6.80 14.46 -58.95
C GLY A 34 8.14 14.29 -58.21
N HIS A 35 8.18 13.52 -57.11
CA HIS A 35 9.34 12.67 -56.77
C HIS A 35 8.92 11.56 -55.78
N MET A 36 9.20 10.32 -56.17
CA MET A 36 9.03 9.11 -55.38
C MET A 36 10.12 9.03 -54.32
N ASP A 37 9.75 8.84 -53.06
CA ASP A 37 10.52 8.05 -52.11
C ASP A 37 9.53 7.24 -51.26
N THR A 38 9.50 5.95 -51.54
CA THR A 38 8.70 4.95 -50.83
C THR A 38 9.42 4.54 -49.55
N SER A 39 8.95 5.01 -48.40
CA SER A 39 9.25 4.37 -47.11
C SER A 39 7.94 3.78 -46.60
N SER A 40 7.70 2.50 -46.92
CA SER A 40 6.59 1.75 -46.35
C SER A 40 6.95 1.35 -44.92
N SER A 41 6.30 1.99 -43.95
CA SER A 41 6.13 1.47 -42.61
C SER A 41 5.38 0.14 -42.68
N ALA A 42 6.12 -0.97 -42.55
CA ALA A 42 5.53 -2.29 -42.40
C ALA A 42 4.92 -2.39 -41.01
N LEU A 43 3.61 -2.17 -40.93
CA LEU A 43 2.79 -2.65 -39.82
C LEU A 43 2.73 -4.17 -39.95
N HIS A 44 3.43 -4.88 -39.06
CA HIS A 44 3.32 -6.33 -38.95
C HIS A 44 2.04 -6.67 -38.19
N ASP A 45 1.00 -6.97 -38.96
CA ASP A 45 -0.22 -7.61 -38.53
C ASP A 45 0.07 -9.10 -38.32
N HIS A 46 0.24 -9.53 -37.08
CA HIS A 46 0.36 -10.94 -36.70
C HIS A 46 -0.98 -11.44 -36.17
N ASN A 47 -1.86 -11.82 -37.08
CA ASN A 47 -2.90 -12.79 -36.80
C ASN A 47 -2.49 -14.13 -37.44
N SER A 48 -1.92 -15.02 -36.63
CA SER A 48 -1.74 -16.42 -37.01
C SER A 48 -2.05 -17.30 -35.81
N SER A 49 -3.27 -17.84 -35.83
CA SER A 49 -3.72 -18.91 -34.96
C SER A 49 -2.88 -20.17 -35.19
N ASN A 50 -1.95 -20.46 -34.28
CA ASN A 50 -1.36 -21.78 -34.13
C ASN A 50 -1.46 -22.16 -32.65
N ASP A 51 -2.31 -23.13 -32.36
CA ASP A 51 -2.61 -23.66 -31.03
C ASP A 51 -1.44 -24.49 -30.52
N HIS A 52 -0.35 -23.82 -30.15
CA HIS A 52 0.70 -24.37 -29.29
C HIS A 52 0.66 -23.54 -28.02
N GLN A 53 0.11 -24.12 -26.95
CA GLN A 53 0.23 -23.54 -25.62
C GLN A 53 1.72 -23.38 -25.31
N VAL A 54 2.16 -22.14 -25.20
CA VAL A 54 3.51 -21.75 -24.78
C VAL A 54 3.68 -22.18 -23.32
N ALA A 55 4.82 -22.79 -22.99
CA ALA A 55 5.09 -23.28 -21.64
C ALA A 55 5.03 -22.14 -20.60
N GLU A 56 4.50 -22.43 -19.41
CA GLU A 56 4.29 -21.47 -18.31
C GLU A 56 5.41 -21.59 -17.25
N ASP A 57 6.67 -21.45 -17.67
CA ASP A 57 7.85 -21.65 -16.80
C ASP A 57 8.59 -20.34 -16.44
N VAL A 58 7.93 -19.18 -16.62
CA VAL A 58 8.46 -17.87 -16.17
C VAL A 58 7.86 -17.50 -14.82
N ASP A 59 8.74 -17.25 -13.84
CA ASP A 59 8.39 -16.67 -12.55
C ASP A 59 8.29 -15.14 -12.66
N VAL A 60 7.31 -14.53 -12.01
CA VAL A 60 7.14 -13.06 -11.98
C VAL A 60 7.30 -12.60 -10.55
N GLN A 61 8.39 -11.88 -10.29
CA GLN A 61 8.76 -11.39 -8.97
C GLN A 61 8.33 -9.93 -8.78
N GLY A 62 8.09 -9.53 -7.53
CA GLY A 62 7.65 -8.18 -7.16
C GLY A 62 6.14 -7.96 -7.20
N VAL A 63 5.35 -9.04 -7.32
CA VAL A 63 3.90 -8.99 -7.15
C VAL A 63 3.60 -8.75 -5.67
N ALA A 64 2.86 -7.70 -5.35
CA ALA A 64 2.36 -7.46 -4.00
C ALA A 64 1.02 -8.20 -3.79
N ASP A 65 0.68 -8.49 -2.53
CA ASP A 65 -0.61 -9.14 -2.20
C ASP A 65 -1.80 -8.32 -2.71
N HIS A 66 -1.70 -6.99 -2.59
CA HIS A 66 -2.58 -6.02 -3.22
C HIS A 66 -1.82 -4.72 -3.52
N TYR A 67 -2.50 -3.82 -4.22
CA TYR A 67 -2.06 -2.48 -4.54
C TYR A 67 -3.16 -1.48 -4.17
N HIS A 68 -2.78 -0.24 -3.92
CA HIS A 68 -3.63 0.93 -3.96
C HIS A 68 -3.70 1.53 -5.37
N THR A 69 -4.80 2.21 -5.65
CA THR A 69 -5.05 2.93 -6.90
C THR A 69 -3.98 4.00 -7.10
N GLY A 70 -3.26 3.88 -8.22
CA GLY A 70 -2.16 4.76 -8.59
C GLY A 70 -0.78 4.24 -8.18
N ASP A 71 -0.71 3.10 -7.50
CA ASP A 71 0.56 2.50 -7.14
C ASP A 71 1.40 2.14 -8.35
N ILE A 72 2.71 2.26 -8.16
CA ILE A 72 3.68 1.81 -9.15
C ILE A 72 3.93 0.31 -8.98
N VAL A 73 3.27 -0.47 -9.82
CA VAL A 73 3.52 -1.90 -10.01
C VAL A 73 4.90 -2.08 -10.66
N LYS A 74 5.83 -2.74 -9.96
CA LYS A 74 7.17 -3.08 -10.47
C LYS A 74 7.36 -4.58 -10.47
N LEU A 75 7.54 -5.18 -11.65
CA LEU A 75 7.67 -6.63 -11.78
C LEU A 75 8.96 -7.00 -12.51
N THR A 76 9.47 -8.19 -12.22
CA THR A 76 10.59 -8.79 -12.93
C THR A 76 10.26 -10.21 -13.36
N ALA A 77 10.32 -10.48 -14.66
CA ALA A 77 10.22 -11.81 -15.23
C ALA A 77 11.56 -12.54 -15.06
N VAL A 78 11.51 -13.75 -14.50
CA VAL A 78 12.67 -14.60 -14.24
C VAL A 78 12.43 -15.95 -14.92
N PHE A 79 13.37 -16.32 -15.80
CA PHE A 79 13.41 -17.63 -16.44
C PHE A 79 14.73 -18.29 -16.05
N GLU A 80 14.66 -19.46 -15.41
CA GLU A 80 15.83 -20.09 -14.77
C GLU A 80 16.78 -20.78 -15.76
N GLU A 81 16.32 -21.11 -16.96
CA GLU A 81 17.19 -21.74 -17.97
C GLU A 81 17.98 -20.70 -18.76
N GLU A 82 19.18 -21.07 -19.23
CA GLU A 82 19.96 -20.20 -20.11
C GLU A 82 19.22 -20.04 -21.45
N SER A 83 18.66 -18.85 -21.69
CA SER A 83 18.19 -18.42 -23.00
C SER A 83 19.22 -17.48 -23.64
N GLU A 84 19.46 -17.65 -24.94
CA GLU A 84 20.27 -16.69 -25.71
C GLU A 84 19.48 -15.43 -26.08
N SER A 85 18.15 -15.46 -25.90
CA SER A 85 17.25 -14.33 -26.14
C SER A 85 16.90 -13.57 -24.86
N ASP A 86 16.86 -12.24 -24.96
CA ASP A 86 16.35 -11.29 -23.96
C ASP A 86 15.10 -10.54 -24.47
N HIS A 87 14.44 -11.08 -25.50
CA HIS A 87 13.29 -10.46 -26.18
C HIS A 87 11.99 -10.65 -25.40
N TRP A 88 11.88 -9.96 -24.28
CA TRP A 88 10.70 -9.97 -23.43
C TRP A 88 9.62 -9.01 -23.90
N HIS A 89 8.38 -9.49 -23.83
CA HIS A 89 7.17 -8.73 -24.10
C HIS A 89 6.20 -8.87 -22.92
N TRP A 90 5.61 -7.75 -22.52
CA TRP A 90 4.59 -7.70 -21.49
C TRP A 90 3.21 -7.52 -22.11
N TYR A 91 2.25 -8.29 -21.63
CA TYR A 91 0.86 -8.25 -22.07
C TYR A 91 -0.05 -7.89 -20.92
N ILE A 92 -1.12 -7.18 -21.22
CA ILE A 92 -2.15 -6.75 -20.27
C ILE A 92 -3.55 -7.04 -20.79
N ARG A 93 -4.45 -7.43 -19.90
CA ARG A 93 -5.89 -7.53 -20.20
C ARG A 93 -6.71 -7.04 -19.01
N ASP A 94 -7.88 -6.50 -19.28
CA ASP A 94 -8.71 -5.89 -18.24
C ASP A 94 -9.27 -6.90 -17.23
N ASN A 95 -9.44 -8.17 -17.62
CA ASN A 95 -9.88 -9.29 -16.80
C ASN A 95 -9.71 -10.61 -17.57
N GLN A 96 -10.09 -11.74 -16.97
CA GLN A 96 -9.96 -13.08 -17.57
C GLN A 96 -10.68 -13.27 -18.91
N ASP A 97 -11.75 -12.51 -19.18
CA ASP A 97 -12.58 -12.61 -20.38
C ASP A 97 -12.15 -11.63 -21.49
N ALA A 98 -11.21 -10.73 -21.17
CA ALA A 98 -10.68 -9.74 -22.11
C ALA A 98 -9.51 -10.29 -22.95
N GLU A 99 -9.36 -9.74 -24.15
CA GLU A 99 -8.24 -10.04 -25.05
C GLU A 99 -6.94 -9.43 -24.52
N TRP A 100 -5.83 -10.12 -24.78
CA TRP A 100 -4.49 -9.65 -24.41
C TRP A 100 -4.02 -8.52 -25.32
N ASN A 101 -3.50 -7.44 -24.72
CA ASN A 101 -2.91 -6.31 -25.40
C ASN A 101 -1.42 -6.24 -25.10
N LEU A 102 -0.60 -6.02 -26.13
CA LEU A 102 0.84 -5.82 -25.98
C LEU A 102 1.13 -4.43 -25.40
N ILE A 103 1.98 -4.36 -24.38
CA ILE A 103 2.43 -3.10 -23.78
C ILE A 103 3.72 -2.66 -24.48
N THR A 104 3.59 -1.89 -25.56
CA THR A 104 4.71 -1.55 -26.45
C THR A 104 5.83 -0.71 -25.82
N GLU A 105 5.55 -0.06 -24.70
CA GLU A 105 6.49 0.82 -24.00
C GLU A 105 7.44 0.06 -23.06
N GLN A 106 7.07 -1.16 -22.66
CA GLN A 106 7.85 -1.99 -21.75
C GLN A 106 8.74 -2.93 -22.56
N LYS A 107 10.04 -2.94 -22.25
CA LYS A 107 11.05 -3.75 -22.94
C LYS A 107 11.93 -4.45 -21.91
N GLY A 108 12.31 -5.68 -22.23
CA GLY A 108 13.14 -6.49 -21.34
C GLY A 108 12.34 -7.11 -20.20
N SER A 109 13.05 -7.75 -19.27
CA SER A 109 12.46 -8.55 -18.20
C SER A 109 11.80 -7.74 -17.09
N SER A 110 11.86 -6.41 -17.12
CA SER A 110 11.25 -5.55 -16.10
C SER A 110 9.98 -4.87 -16.64
N PHE A 111 8.98 -4.79 -15.78
CA PHE A 111 7.75 -4.04 -16.01
C PHE A 111 7.59 -2.95 -14.96
N LYS A 112 7.13 -1.78 -15.42
CA LYS A 112 6.68 -0.69 -14.55
C LYS A 112 5.36 -0.12 -15.04
N GLY A 113 4.29 -0.27 -14.27
CA GLY A 113 2.96 0.26 -14.59
C GLY A 113 2.28 0.87 -13.37
N GLU A 114 1.12 1.47 -13.58
CA GLU A 114 0.28 1.99 -12.50
C GLU A 114 -0.93 1.08 -12.27
N ALA A 115 -1.19 0.71 -11.01
CA ALA A 115 -2.38 -0.04 -10.60
C ALA A 115 -3.62 0.85 -10.72
N ASN A 116 -4.33 0.75 -11.85
CA ASN A 116 -5.50 1.59 -12.14
C ASN A 116 -6.81 0.80 -12.26
N ARG A 117 -6.73 -0.53 -12.26
CA ARG A 117 -7.88 -1.40 -12.44
C ARG A 117 -7.72 -2.68 -11.61
N ASN A 118 -8.64 -2.87 -10.67
CA ASN A 118 -8.74 -4.14 -9.93
C ASN A 118 -9.11 -5.29 -10.89
N GLY A 119 -8.47 -6.44 -10.72
CA GLY A 119 -8.66 -7.63 -11.56
C GLY A 119 -7.98 -7.54 -12.94
N GLN A 120 -7.20 -6.48 -13.19
CA GLN A 120 -6.38 -6.39 -14.40
C GLN A 120 -5.30 -7.46 -14.35
N GLN A 121 -5.07 -8.16 -15.48
CA GLN A 121 -4.11 -9.23 -15.53
C GLN A 121 -2.92 -8.88 -16.41
N ILE A 122 -1.73 -9.28 -15.98
CA ILE A 122 -0.45 -9.04 -16.65
C ILE A 122 0.27 -10.38 -16.85
N LYS A 123 0.97 -10.53 -17.97
CA LYS A 123 1.91 -11.66 -18.15
C LYS A 123 3.15 -11.25 -18.92
N ALA A 124 4.23 -11.97 -18.70
CA ALA A 124 5.47 -11.85 -19.45
C ALA A 124 5.58 -12.99 -20.46
N VAL A 125 6.11 -12.71 -21.65
CA VAL A 125 6.41 -13.71 -22.68
C VAL A 125 7.81 -13.46 -23.21
N LEU A 126 8.65 -14.48 -23.19
CA LEU A 126 9.96 -14.48 -23.81
C LEU A 126 9.84 -15.03 -25.23
N TYR A 127 10.39 -14.31 -26.20
CA TYR A 127 10.43 -14.71 -27.60
C TYR A 127 11.80 -15.25 -28.00
N ASN A 128 11.87 -16.21 -28.91
CA ASN A 128 13.14 -16.66 -29.49
C ASN A 128 13.62 -15.75 -30.64
N ASP A 129 14.76 -16.09 -31.25
CA ASP A 129 15.37 -15.33 -32.35
C ASP A 129 14.48 -15.26 -33.60
N GLU A 130 13.62 -16.26 -33.81
CA GLU A 130 12.61 -16.30 -34.87
C GLU A 130 11.37 -15.45 -34.58
N HIS A 131 11.32 -14.77 -33.42
CA HIS A 131 10.14 -14.06 -32.90
C HIS A 131 8.91 -14.96 -32.67
N GLU A 132 9.14 -16.21 -32.30
CA GLU A 132 8.11 -17.12 -31.80
C GLU A 132 8.12 -17.12 -30.26
N ALA A 133 6.93 -17.16 -29.65
CA ALA A 133 6.82 -17.20 -28.19
C ALA A 133 7.42 -18.51 -27.66
N TYR A 134 8.46 -18.39 -26.84
CA TYR A 134 9.25 -19.51 -26.33
C TYR A 134 8.70 -20.03 -25.00
N VAL A 135 8.53 -19.12 -24.03
CA VAL A 135 8.00 -19.40 -22.69
C VAL A 135 7.24 -18.18 -22.18
N GLN A 136 6.26 -18.36 -21.30
CA GLN A 136 5.48 -17.29 -20.70
C GLN A 136 5.32 -17.49 -19.19
N SER A 137 4.83 -16.46 -18.51
CA SER A 137 4.36 -16.59 -17.14
C SER A 137 2.91 -17.01 -17.09
N VAL A 138 2.47 -17.54 -15.94
CA VAL A 138 1.05 -17.50 -15.59
C VAL A 138 0.57 -16.03 -15.56
N PRO A 139 -0.70 -15.75 -15.85
CA PRO A 139 -1.26 -14.42 -15.64
C PRO A 139 -1.23 -14.06 -14.16
N ILE A 140 -0.58 -12.96 -13.81
CA ILE A 140 -0.74 -12.35 -12.49
C ILE A 140 -1.97 -11.46 -12.51
N GLU A 141 -2.67 -11.36 -11.38
CA GLU A 141 -3.80 -10.46 -11.21
C GLU A 141 -3.40 -9.30 -10.31
N ILE A 142 -3.66 -8.08 -10.79
CA ILE A 142 -3.53 -6.87 -10.00
C ILE A 142 -4.76 -6.77 -9.12
N VAL A 143 -4.61 -7.21 -7.89
CA VAL A 143 -5.59 -7.00 -6.83
C VAL A 143 -5.40 -5.58 -6.34
N ILE A 144 -6.38 -4.72 -6.58
CA ILE A 144 -6.43 -3.40 -5.95
C ILE A 144 -7.33 -3.53 -4.74
N ASP A 145 -6.74 -3.33 -3.57
CA ASP A 145 -7.44 -3.19 -2.31
C ASP A 145 -7.01 -1.88 -1.69
N ASP A 146 -7.74 -0.82 -2.01
CA ASP A 146 -7.50 0.49 -1.45
C ASP A 146 -7.90 0.60 0.05
N HIS A 147 -8.11 -0.52 0.75
CA HIS A 147 -8.70 -0.58 2.08
C HIS A 147 -9.96 0.31 2.19
N ASP A 148 -10.87 0.19 1.21
CA ASP A 148 -11.98 1.12 0.90
C ASP A 148 -11.58 2.43 0.18
N SER A 149 -11.14 2.35 -1.09
CA SER A 149 -11.26 3.54 -1.95
C SER A 149 -12.72 3.86 -2.21
N HIS A 150 -13.09 5.06 -1.75
CA HIS A 150 -14.22 5.89 -2.17
C HIS A 150 -15.52 5.82 -1.36
N SER A 151 -15.49 5.20 -0.19
CA SER A 151 -16.31 5.70 0.92
C SER A 151 -15.47 6.32 2.03
N HIS A 152 -14.28 6.89 1.73
CA HIS A 152 -13.72 7.93 2.59
C HIS A 152 -14.68 9.12 2.59
N HIS A 153 -15.69 9.04 3.44
CA HIS A 153 -16.15 10.24 4.06
C HIS A 153 -14.88 10.87 4.67
N PRO A 154 -14.63 12.19 4.51
CA PRO A 154 -13.52 12.89 5.19
C PRO A 154 -13.45 12.62 6.71
N HIS A 155 -14.49 12.01 7.23
CA HIS A 155 -14.65 11.42 8.53
C HIS A 155 -13.71 10.24 8.88
N ASP A 156 -13.46 9.30 7.97
CA ASP A 156 -12.71 8.08 8.31
C ASP A 156 -11.20 8.33 8.32
N GLU A 157 -10.72 9.15 7.39
CA GLU A 157 -9.36 9.71 7.43
C GLU A 157 -9.14 10.57 8.68
N GLN A 158 -10.16 11.32 9.13
CA GLN A 158 -10.08 12.06 10.39
C GLN A 158 -9.96 11.13 11.58
N ILE A 159 -10.76 10.06 11.64
CA ILE A 159 -10.68 9.05 12.69
C ILE A 159 -9.30 8.42 12.72
N TYR A 160 -8.79 7.98 11.57
CA TYR A 160 -7.49 7.35 11.43
C TYR A 160 -6.35 8.26 11.94
N ASN A 161 -6.45 9.56 11.64
CA ASN A 161 -5.53 10.60 12.13
C ASN A 161 -5.78 11.03 13.59
N GLY A 162 -6.71 10.39 14.30
CA GLY A 162 -6.99 10.65 15.71
C GLY A 162 -7.91 11.85 15.98
N TYR A 163 -8.76 12.22 15.03
CA TYR A 163 -9.75 13.30 15.14
C TYR A 163 -11.17 12.74 15.11
N PHE A 164 -11.72 12.50 16.30
CA PHE A 164 -13.07 11.97 16.49
C PHE A 164 -13.69 12.44 17.81
N GLU A 165 -15.01 12.37 17.90
CA GLU A 165 -15.81 12.65 19.08
C GLU A 165 -16.04 11.38 19.91
N ASP A 166 -16.12 11.49 21.24
CA ASP A 166 -16.29 10.34 22.16
C ASP A 166 -17.54 9.53 21.83
N SER A 167 -18.60 10.18 21.37
CA SER A 167 -19.87 9.54 21.01
C SER A 167 -19.79 8.61 19.80
N GLN A 168 -18.66 8.61 19.09
CA GLN A 168 -18.44 7.81 17.89
C GLN A 168 -17.73 6.50 18.20
N VAL A 169 -17.04 6.46 19.35
CA VAL A 169 -16.33 5.27 19.81
C VAL A 169 -17.34 4.22 20.24
N LYS A 170 -17.13 2.99 19.79
CA LYS A 170 -17.94 1.81 20.15
C LYS A 170 -17.03 0.71 20.68
N ASP A 171 -17.62 -0.13 21.52
CA ASP A 171 -17.02 -1.40 21.92
C ASP A 171 -16.70 -2.26 20.69
N ARG A 172 -15.67 -3.09 20.82
CA ARG A 172 -15.19 -4.03 19.79
C ARG A 172 -14.95 -5.39 20.44
N GLU A 173 -15.12 -6.45 19.66
CA GLU A 173 -14.91 -7.83 20.08
C GLU A 173 -13.51 -8.30 19.69
N LEU A 174 -12.97 -9.34 20.35
CA LEU A 174 -11.62 -9.84 20.04
C LEU A 174 -11.49 -10.33 18.59
N SER A 175 -12.59 -10.78 18.00
CA SER A 175 -12.67 -11.25 16.62
C SER A 175 -12.29 -10.19 15.58
N ASP A 176 -12.38 -8.90 15.92
CA ASP A 176 -11.91 -7.82 15.05
C ASP A 176 -10.39 -7.90 14.79
N TRP A 177 -9.65 -8.63 15.64
CA TRP A 177 -8.22 -8.92 15.48
C TRP A 177 -7.94 -10.42 15.23
N GLU A 178 -8.96 -11.22 14.91
CA GLU A 178 -8.79 -12.64 14.61
C GLU A 178 -7.81 -12.83 13.45
N GLY A 179 -6.89 -13.78 13.59
CA GLY A 179 -5.91 -14.08 12.56
C GLY A 179 -4.54 -14.44 13.10
N ASP A 180 -3.60 -14.49 12.17
CA ASP A 180 -2.22 -14.87 12.38
C ASP A 180 -1.31 -13.68 12.04
N TRP A 181 -0.50 -13.24 12.99
CA TRP A 181 0.14 -11.93 12.95
C TRP A 181 1.64 -12.01 13.22
N GLN A 182 2.45 -11.29 12.45
CA GLN A 182 3.91 -11.18 12.63
C GLN A 182 4.35 -9.81 13.09
N SER A 183 5.33 -9.79 13.99
CA SER A 183 6.01 -8.56 14.38
C SER A 183 6.77 -7.94 13.21
N VAL A 184 6.74 -6.62 13.09
CA VAL A 184 7.54 -5.88 12.09
C VAL A 184 8.99 -5.65 12.55
N TYR A 185 9.32 -5.95 13.81
CA TYR A 185 10.65 -5.68 14.37
C TYR A 185 11.80 -6.40 13.65
N PRO A 186 11.67 -7.66 13.18
CA PRO A 186 12.69 -8.31 12.36
C PRO A 186 13.01 -7.53 11.06
N TYR A 187 12.00 -7.03 10.36
CA TYR A 187 12.15 -6.23 9.13
C TYR A 187 12.81 -4.86 9.38
N LEU A 188 12.63 -4.29 10.57
CA LEU A 188 13.40 -3.11 10.97
C LEU A 188 14.88 -3.46 11.17
N LYS A 189 15.17 -4.59 11.83
CA LYS A 189 16.54 -5.00 12.18
C LYS A 189 17.37 -5.41 10.96
N ASP A 190 16.76 -6.06 9.98
CA ASP A 190 17.45 -6.51 8.77
C ASP A 190 17.58 -5.41 7.69
N GLY A 191 16.90 -4.28 7.88
CA GLY A 191 16.95 -3.11 7.00
C GLY A 191 15.86 -3.08 5.92
N THR A 192 14.95 -4.05 5.88
CA THR A 192 13.81 -4.06 4.95
C THR A 192 13.00 -2.77 5.02
N LEU A 193 12.78 -2.22 6.23
CA LEU A 193 11.99 -1.00 6.43
C LEU A 193 12.75 0.32 6.14
N ASP A 194 14.01 0.26 5.69
CA ASP A 194 14.82 1.47 5.45
C ASP A 194 14.24 2.38 4.34
N GLU A 195 13.52 1.80 3.38
CA GLU A 195 12.79 2.55 2.35
C GLU A 195 11.68 3.41 2.96
N VAL A 196 10.93 2.88 3.93
CA VAL A 196 9.85 3.61 4.63
C VAL A 196 10.41 4.85 5.32
N PHE A 197 11.52 4.71 6.04
CA PHE A 197 12.12 5.83 6.79
C PHE A 197 12.73 6.88 5.86
N THR A 198 13.28 6.44 4.72
CA THR A 198 13.74 7.35 3.67
C THR A 198 12.57 8.15 3.10
N TYR A 199 11.49 7.47 2.73
CA TYR A 199 10.27 8.10 2.23
C TYR A 199 9.70 9.12 3.22
N LYS A 200 9.52 8.75 4.49
CA LYS A 200 9.02 9.67 5.53
C LYS A 200 9.93 10.89 5.72
N SER A 201 11.25 10.70 5.67
CA SER A 201 12.21 11.80 5.76
C SER A 201 12.08 12.80 4.59
N GLU A 202 11.93 12.30 3.37
CA GLU A 202 11.81 13.13 2.16
C GLU A 202 10.48 13.89 2.09
N HIS A 203 9.38 13.29 2.58
CA HIS A 203 8.03 13.87 2.45
C HIS A 203 7.63 14.74 3.64
N ASN A 204 7.99 14.36 4.88
CA ASN A 204 7.63 15.13 6.07
C ASN A 204 8.67 16.22 6.40
N GLY A 205 9.96 15.94 6.15
CA GLY A 205 11.06 16.88 6.34
C GLY A 205 11.33 17.30 7.79
N ASP A 206 10.73 16.63 8.77
CA ASP A 206 10.84 16.91 10.21
C ASP A 206 11.97 16.13 10.89
N ARG A 207 12.36 14.98 10.33
CA ARG A 207 13.41 14.09 10.82
C ARG A 207 14.20 13.48 9.65
N THR A 208 15.44 13.10 9.92
CA THR A 208 16.25 12.28 9.03
C THR A 208 15.78 10.82 9.03
N ALA A 209 16.09 10.06 7.97
CA ALA A 209 15.77 8.62 7.91
C ALA A 209 16.35 7.83 9.10
N GLU A 210 17.55 8.20 9.57
CA GLU A 210 18.19 7.58 10.74
C GLU A 210 17.44 7.90 12.05
N GLU A 211 16.97 9.15 12.22
CA GLU A 211 16.14 9.53 13.37
C GLU A 211 14.78 8.83 13.35
N TYR A 212 14.18 8.65 12.17
CA TYR A 212 12.98 7.83 12.00
C TYR A 212 13.25 6.38 12.39
N LYS A 213 14.32 5.77 11.87
CA LYS A 213 14.70 4.39 12.21
C LYS A 213 14.89 4.20 13.71
N GLN A 214 15.53 5.13 14.41
CA GLN A 214 15.71 5.07 15.86
C GLN A 214 14.39 5.20 16.62
N TYR A 215 13.51 6.11 16.20
CA TYR A 215 12.17 6.27 16.76
C TYR A 215 11.35 4.98 16.63
N TYR A 216 11.29 4.40 15.42
CA TYR A 216 10.57 3.15 15.16
C TYR A 216 11.25 1.94 15.80
N ALA A 217 12.58 1.95 16.00
CA ALA A 217 13.27 0.89 16.70
C ALA A 217 12.82 0.78 18.17
N GLN A 218 12.63 1.92 18.85
CA GLN A 218 12.05 1.95 20.21
C GLN A 218 10.58 1.51 20.21
N GLY A 219 9.81 1.99 19.23
CA GLY A 219 8.41 1.64 19.07
C GLY A 219 8.18 0.14 18.87
N TYR A 220 8.89 -0.46 17.92
CA TYR A 220 8.65 -1.85 17.49
C TYR A 220 9.36 -2.91 18.33
N GLU A 221 10.29 -2.53 19.21
CA GLU A 221 11.07 -3.51 19.98
C GLU A 221 10.17 -4.48 20.75
N THR A 222 10.34 -5.78 20.48
CA THR A 222 9.65 -6.85 21.18
C THR A 222 10.40 -8.18 21.05
N ASP A 223 10.16 -9.09 22.00
CA ASP A 223 10.59 -10.50 21.97
C ASP A 223 9.47 -11.46 21.53
N VAL A 224 8.29 -10.94 21.21
CA VAL A 224 7.15 -11.68 20.67
C VAL A 224 7.18 -11.58 19.15
N ASP A 225 7.50 -12.69 18.50
CA ASP A 225 7.70 -12.73 17.04
C ASP A 225 6.36 -12.86 16.30
N ARG A 226 5.38 -13.52 16.92
CA ARG A 226 4.08 -13.83 16.30
C ARG A 226 2.95 -13.87 17.35
N ILE A 227 1.78 -13.42 16.95
CA ILE A 227 0.53 -13.48 17.73
C ILE A 227 -0.49 -14.26 16.92
N ILE A 228 -1.19 -15.21 17.53
CA ILE A 228 -2.33 -15.90 16.91
C ILE A 228 -3.56 -15.60 17.75
N ILE A 229 -4.63 -15.16 17.11
CA ILE A 229 -5.90 -14.83 17.75
C ILE A 229 -6.96 -15.69 17.08
N GLU A 230 -7.60 -16.55 17.87
CA GLU A 230 -8.67 -17.45 17.43
C GLU A 230 -9.76 -17.45 18.51
N GLU A 231 -10.99 -17.13 18.11
CA GLU A 231 -12.13 -16.99 19.04
C GLU A 231 -11.83 -16.01 20.21
N ASP A 232 -11.75 -16.52 21.45
CA ASP A 232 -11.44 -15.76 22.67
C ASP A 232 -9.97 -15.96 23.13
N THR A 233 -9.18 -16.67 22.35
CA THR A 233 -7.84 -17.11 22.73
C THR A 233 -6.76 -16.30 22.02
N VAL A 234 -5.74 -15.90 22.78
CA VAL A 234 -4.54 -15.23 22.26
C VAL A 234 -3.31 -16.06 22.59
N THR A 235 -2.54 -16.39 21.56
CA THR A 235 -1.27 -17.10 21.65
C THR A 235 -0.10 -16.17 21.34
N PHE A 236 0.83 -16.07 22.29
CA PHE A 236 2.10 -15.37 22.15
C PHE A 236 3.19 -16.35 21.77
N LEU A 237 3.79 -16.17 20.59
CA LEU A 237 4.92 -16.97 20.13
C LEU A 237 6.20 -16.14 20.23
N LYS A 238 7.08 -16.60 21.12
CA LYS A 238 8.45 -16.13 21.26
C LYS A 238 9.39 -17.19 20.69
N SER A 239 10.62 -16.81 20.37
CA SER A 239 11.62 -17.70 19.75
C SER A 239 11.80 -19.08 20.41
N ASP A 240 11.53 -19.24 21.71
CA ASP A 240 11.65 -20.50 22.46
C ASP A 240 10.38 -20.95 23.20
N LYS A 241 9.28 -20.20 23.09
CA LYS A 241 8.10 -20.39 23.94
C LYS A 241 6.80 -20.00 23.26
N GLU A 242 5.78 -20.80 23.51
CA GLU A 242 4.39 -20.53 23.15
C GLU A 242 3.56 -20.41 24.43
N LEU A 243 2.76 -19.36 24.53
CA LEU A 243 1.93 -19.05 25.67
C LEU A 243 0.52 -18.69 25.20
N THR A 244 -0.49 -19.41 25.68
CA THR A 244 -1.86 -19.28 25.21
C THR A 244 -2.80 -19.05 26.38
N GLY A 245 -3.71 -18.07 26.26
CA GLY A 245 -4.74 -17.81 27.26
C GLY A 245 -6.02 -17.22 26.65
N GLU A 246 -7.13 -17.43 27.35
CA GLU A 246 -8.43 -16.83 27.03
C GLU A 246 -8.50 -15.41 27.57
N TYR A 247 -8.96 -14.47 26.75
CA TYR A 247 -9.04 -13.05 27.08
C TYR A 247 -10.48 -12.54 26.95
N ALA A 248 -11.00 -11.95 28.03
CA ALA A 248 -12.31 -11.36 28.07
C ALA A 248 -12.23 -9.83 27.92
N TYR A 249 -13.16 -9.25 27.17
CA TYR A 249 -13.24 -7.80 26.97
C TYR A 249 -13.42 -7.04 28.30
N ASP A 250 -12.60 -6.00 28.51
CA ASP A 250 -12.56 -5.15 29.72
C ASP A 250 -12.77 -3.66 29.37
N GLY A 251 -13.46 -3.39 28.25
CA GLY A 251 -13.82 -2.05 27.80
C GLY A 251 -12.74 -1.37 26.95
N TYR A 252 -12.91 -0.07 26.74
CA TYR A 252 -11.97 0.77 26.01
C TYR A 252 -11.63 2.04 26.79
N GLU A 253 -10.50 2.67 26.45
CA GLU A 253 -10.08 3.97 26.97
C GLU A 253 -9.72 4.90 25.81
N ILE A 254 -10.14 6.17 25.89
CA ILE A 254 -9.79 7.18 24.90
C ILE A 254 -8.62 8.01 25.41
N LEU A 255 -7.51 7.98 24.67
CA LEU A 255 -6.30 8.74 24.98
C LEU A 255 -6.27 10.04 24.18
N THR A 256 -5.69 11.08 24.77
CA THR A 256 -5.40 12.35 24.09
C THR A 256 -3.91 12.61 24.19
N TYR A 257 -3.25 12.69 23.05
CA TYR A 257 -1.80 12.87 22.97
C TYR A 257 -1.41 14.35 23.03
N GLU A 258 -0.14 14.64 23.29
CA GLU A 258 0.37 16.01 23.43
C GLU A 258 0.14 16.85 22.16
N ALA A 259 0.20 16.23 20.98
CA ALA A 259 -0.07 16.88 19.69
C ALA A 259 -1.56 17.16 19.45
N GLY A 260 -2.45 16.71 20.34
CA GLY A 260 -3.90 16.94 20.29
C GLY A 260 -4.68 15.93 19.47
N ASN A 261 -4.00 15.05 18.73
CA ASN A 261 -4.62 13.85 18.18
C ASN A 261 -4.93 12.85 19.31
N ARG A 262 -5.82 11.89 19.01
CA ARG A 262 -6.41 10.97 19.97
C ARG A 262 -6.26 9.53 19.49
N GLY A 263 -6.40 8.58 20.40
CA GLY A 263 -6.41 7.15 20.07
C GLY A 263 -7.33 6.40 21.02
N VAL A 264 -7.72 5.18 20.65
CA VAL A 264 -8.55 4.30 21.49
C VAL A 264 -7.74 3.05 21.82
N ARG A 265 -7.70 2.70 23.11
CA ARG A 265 -7.17 1.41 23.59
C ARG A 265 -8.32 0.47 23.86
N TYR A 266 -8.38 -0.66 23.15
CA TYR A 266 -9.33 -1.74 23.42
C TYR A 266 -8.69 -2.77 24.34
N ILE A 267 -9.27 -2.98 25.52
CA ILE A 267 -8.60 -3.67 26.62
C ILE A 267 -9.25 -5.04 26.80
N PHE A 268 -8.41 -6.07 26.93
CA PHE A 268 -8.85 -7.40 27.29
C PHE A 268 -8.07 -7.89 28.49
N LYS A 269 -8.77 -8.62 29.36
CA LYS A 269 -8.23 -9.18 30.59
C LYS A 269 -8.19 -10.70 30.50
N LEU A 270 -7.07 -11.28 30.91
CA LEU A 270 -6.91 -12.73 31.00
C LEU A 270 -7.98 -13.33 31.91
N ALA A 271 -8.70 -14.34 31.42
CA ALA A 271 -9.82 -14.95 32.10
C ALA A 271 -9.39 -15.77 33.33
N GLU A 272 -8.29 -16.50 33.21
CA GLU A 272 -7.69 -17.29 34.28
C GLU A 272 -6.32 -16.73 34.67
N ASP A 273 -6.12 -16.40 35.94
CA ASP A 273 -4.85 -15.87 36.43
C ASP A 273 -3.68 -16.81 36.10
N SER A 274 -2.61 -16.24 35.54
CA SER A 274 -1.38 -16.95 35.18
C SER A 274 -0.17 -16.09 35.52
N ASP A 275 0.90 -16.74 36.02
CA ASP A 275 2.18 -16.07 36.26
C ASP A 275 3.02 -15.93 34.97
N GLU A 276 2.60 -16.58 33.87
CA GLU A 276 3.35 -16.62 32.61
C GLU A 276 2.75 -15.73 31.52
N LEU A 277 1.45 -15.43 31.61
CA LEU A 277 0.72 -14.60 30.64
C LEU A 277 0.47 -13.20 31.20
N PRO A 278 0.43 -12.16 30.33
CA PRO A 278 0.06 -10.83 30.77
C PRO A 278 -1.41 -10.80 31.22
N GLN A 279 -1.67 -10.22 32.39
CA GLN A 279 -3.03 -10.09 32.91
C GLN A 279 -3.92 -9.21 32.02
N PHE A 280 -3.33 -8.23 31.34
CA PHE A 280 -4.01 -7.31 30.43
C PHE A 280 -3.28 -7.21 29.10
N ILE A 281 -4.06 -7.12 28.04
CA ILE A 281 -3.62 -6.76 26.69
C ILE A 281 -4.46 -5.58 26.19
N GLN A 282 -3.87 -4.69 25.41
CA GLN A 282 -4.55 -3.53 24.86
C GLN A 282 -4.19 -3.36 23.37
N PHE A 283 -5.21 -3.27 22.53
CA PHE A 283 -5.06 -3.03 21.10
C PHE A 283 -5.25 -1.55 20.75
N SER A 284 -4.49 -1.08 19.77
CA SER A 284 -4.68 0.21 19.10
C SER A 284 -4.36 0.03 17.61
N ASP A 285 -5.32 0.25 16.74
CA ASP A 285 -5.22 -0.03 15.29
C ASP A 285 -5.82 1.08 14.42
N HIS A 286 -5.92 2.30 14.98
CA HIS A 286 -6.49 3.48 14.34
C HIS A 286 -8.01 3.43 14.08
N ASN A 287 -8.70 2.36 14.48
CA ASN A 287 -10.15 2.24 14.38
C ASN A 287 -10.85 2.50 15.72
N ILE A 288 -12.12 2.93 15.66
CA ILE A 288 -12.91 3.30 16.85
C ILE A 288 -14.28 2.62 16.93
N TYR A 289 -14.55 1.67 16.03
CA TYR A 289 -15.80 0.90 15.98
C TYR A 289 -15.55 -0.49 15.36
N PRO A 290 -16.50 -1.44 15.47
CA PRO A 290 -16.34 -2.79 14.94
C PRO A 290 -15.90 -2.82 13.47
N THR A 291 -14.73 -3.40 13.24
CA THR A 291 -14.09 -3.56 11.92
C THR A 291 -12.90 -4.50 12.07
N ASP A 292 -12.62 -5.25 11.01
CA ASP A 292 -11.42 -6.11 10.95
C ASP A 292 -10.17 -5.22 10.92
N ALA A 293 -9.13 -5.63 11.65
CA ALA A 293 -7.86 -4.92 11.70
C ALA A 293 -7.00 -5.21 10.46
N GLY A 294 -6.35 -4.20 9.89
CA GLY A 294 -5.30 -4.38 8.87
C GLY A 294 -3.91 -4.54 9.47
N HIS A 295 -3.63 -3.82 10.56
CA HIS A 295 -2.45 -3.96 11.41
C HIS A 295 -2.81 -3.42 12.80
N TYR A 296 -2.00 -3.69 13.82
CA TYR A 296 -2.23 -3.11 15.15
C TYR A 296 -0.96 -2.93 15.97
N HIS A 297 -1.07 -2.07 16.98
CA HIS A 297 -0.15 -1.97 18.11
C HIS A 297 -0.73 -2.75 19.29
N LEU A 298 0.10 -3.57 19.93
CA LEU A 298 -0.29 -4.37 21.08
C LEU A 298 0.54 -4.00 22.31
N TYR A 299 -0.15 -3.73 23.42
CA TYR A 299 0.45 -3.45 24.72
C TYR A 299 0.03 -4.54 25.68
N TRP A 300 0.94 -5.03 26.53
CA TRP A 300 0.62 -6.11 27.46
C TRP A 300 1.39 -6.01 28.77
N GLY A 301 0.76 -6.46 29.86
CA GLY A 301 1.34 -6.38 31.19
C GLY A 301 0.35 -6.73 32.29
N ASN A 302 0.76 -6.52 33.54
CA ASN A 302 -0.05 -6.86 34.72
C ASN A 302 -0.72 -5.66 35.39
N ASP A 303 -0.49 -4.45 34.86
CA ASP A 303 -1.07 -3.20 35.37
C ASP A 303 -1.81 -2.50 34.23
N ARG A 304 -3.15 -2.56 34.28
CA ARG A 304 -4.04 -1.98 33.25
C ARG A 304 -3.81 -0.49 33.06
N GLU A 305 -3.64 0.26 34.15
CA GLU A 305 -3.50 1.72 34.10
C GLU A 305 -2.13 2.12 33.58
N ALA A 306 -1.06 1.46 34.05
CA ALA A 306 0.30 1.75 33.59
C ALA A 306 0.48 1.53 32.09
N LEU A 307 -0.23 0.57 31.47
CA LEU A 307 -0.20 0.35 30.02
C LEU A 307 -0.81 1.53 29.23
N LEU A 308 -1.72 2.31 29.82
CA LEU A 308 -2.29 3.50 29.16
C LEU A 308 -1.29 4.66 29.12
N ASP A 309 -0.35 4.69 30.06
CA ASP A 309 0.75 5.66 30.10
C ASP A 309 1.90 5.28 29.15
N GLU A 310 1.96 4.02 28.69
CA GLU A 310 2.96 3.55 27.73
C GLU A 310 2.63 4.03 26.31
N VAL A 311 3.49 4.91 25.80
CA VAL A 311 3.36 5.55 24.48
C VAL A 311 4.68 5.55 23.69
N GLU A 312 5.75 4.98 24.25
CA GLU A 312 7.09 4.94 23.63
C GLU A 312 7.36 3.60 22.95
N ASN A 313 6.96 2.48 23.58
CA ASN A 313 7.04 1.14 23.01
C ASN A 313 5.65 0.64 22.64
N TRP A 314 5.46 0.35 21.36
CA TRP A 314 4.21 -0.04 20.73
C TRP A 314 4.47 -1.14 19.70
N PRO A 315 4.77 -2.38 20.17
CA PRO A 315 4.99 -3.52 19.30
C PRO A 315 3.88 -3.65 18.26
N THR A 316 4.29 -3.75 16.99
CA THR A 316 3.39 -3.63 15.85
C THR A 316 3.36 -4.90 15.03
N TYR A 317 2.17 -5.31 14.62
CA TYR A 317 1.92 -6.57 13.95
C TYR A 317 1.10 -6.38 12.68
N TYR A 318 1.50 -7.10 11.64
CA TYR A 318 0.80 -7.24 10.36
C TYR A 318 0.43 -8.71 10.13
N PRO A 319 -0.51 -9.03 9.22
CA PRO A 319 -0.85 -10.41 8.87
C PRO A 319 0.38 -11.24 8.49
N LYS A 320 0.41 -12.51 8.89
CA LYS A 320 1.56 -13.41 8.77
C LYS A 320 1.92 -13.74 7.32
N ASP A 321 0.94 -13.71 6.43
CA ASP A 321 1.09 -13.99 5.00
C ASP A 321 1.75 -12.85 4.22
N MET A 322 1.68 -11.60 4.73
CA MET A 322 2.35 -10.47 4.09
C MET A 322 3.88 -10.63 4.09
N ASP A 323 4.51 -10.33 2.95
CA ASP A 323 5.96 -10.27 2.86
C ASP A 323 6.52 -8.88 3.22
N GLY A 324 7.84 -8.78 3.32
CA GLY A 324 8.49 -7.53 3.70
C GLY A 324 8.25 -6.38 2.70
N ALA A 325 8.08 -6.69 1.41
CA ALA A 325 7.82 -5.69 0.38
C ALA A 325 6.39 -5.13 0.51
N SER A 326 5.42 -6.00 0.77
CA SER A 326 4.02 -5.62 0.99
C SER A 326 3.88 -4.79 2.27
N ILE A 327 4.57 -5.16 3.36
CA ILE A 327 4.60 -4.35 4.59
C ILE A 327 5.23 -2.97 4.33
N VAL A 328 6.33 -2.88 3.59
CA VAL A 328 6.94 -1.58 3.23
C VAL A 328 5.96 -0.73 2.43
N HIS A 329 5.24 -1.35 1.51
CA HIS A 329 4.24 -0.67 0.68
C HIS A 329 3.12 -0.07 1.54
N GLU A 330 2.51 -0.87 2.41
CA GLU A 330 1.48 -0.42 3.36
C GLU A 330 1.97 0.75 4.24
N MET A 331 3.17 0.60 4.81
CA MET A 331 3.75 1.61 5.69
C MET A 331 4.13 2.93 5.00
N ILE A 332 4.25 2.94 3.66
CA ILE A 332 4.48 4.14 2.85
C ILE A 332 3.16 4.85 2.52
N ALA A 333 2.08 4.07 2.34
CA ALA A 333 0.74 4.62 2.14
C ALA A 333 0.19 5.30 3.41
N HIS A 334 0.70 4.92 4.58
CA HIS A 334 0.37 5.45 5.91
C HIS A 334 1.41 6.49 6.39
#